data_AF-A0A9E1M3S7-F1
#
_entry.id   AF-A0A9E1M3S7-F1
#
_cell.length_a   1.000
_cell.length_b   1.000
_cell.length_c   1.000
_cell.angle_alpha   90.00
_cell.angle_beta   90.00
_cell.angle_gamma   90.00
#
_symmetry.space_group_name_H-M   'P 1'
#
loop_
_entity.id
_entity.type
_entity.pdbx_description
1 polymer ?
#
loop_
_entity_poly.entity_id
_entity_poly.type
_entity_poly.pdbx_seq_one_letter_code
_entity_poly.pdbx_strand_id
1 'polypeptide(L)' 'AWICSEDMTDEEKAAYPTHETTGGYLKVLDESECGSLWWDGLSDNEKEVIKAIPNFDAEIFYQCTGIKVDN' A
#
# COMPACT_ATOMS: atom_id res chain seq x y z
N ALA A 1 -6.10 -1.15 1.25
CA ALA A 1 -5.87 0.28 1.58
C ALA A 1 -7.17 0.91 2.08
N TRP A 2 -7.09 1.93 2.94
CA TRP A 2 -8.27 2.72 3.31
C TRP A 2 -8.62 3.70 2.18
N ILE A 3 -9.89 3.77 1.78
CA ILE A 3 -10.40 4.72 0.78
C ILE A 3 -11.37 5.66 1.47
N CYS A 4 -11.09 6.96 1.41
CA CYS A 4 -11.96 8.00 1.95
C CYS A 4 -13.23 8.14 1.09
N SER A 5 -14.35 8.46 1.72
CA SER A 5 -15.64 8.63 1.03
C SER A 5 -15.62 9.64 -0.13
N GLU A 6 -14.71 10.60 -0.09
CA GLU A 6 -14.51 11.61 -1.13
C GLU A 6 -13.86 11.02 -2.38
N ASP A 7 -12.98 10.02 -2.21
CA ASP A 7 -12.22 9.34 -3.26
C ASP A 7 -12.92 8.08 -3.80
N MET A 8 -14.08 7.71 -3.23
CA MET A 8 -14.85 6.55 -3.67
C MET A 8 -15.58 6.81 -4.99
N THR A 9 -15.56 5.83 -5.90
CA THR A 9 -16.40 5.85 -7.12
C THR A 9 -17.88 5.63 -6.80
N ASP A 10 -18.77 5.94 -7.73
CA ASP A 10 -20.21 5.74 -7.54
C ASP A 10 -20.55 4.25 -7.33
N GLU A 11 -19.83 3.33 -8.00
CA GLU A 11 -19.97 1.90 -7.78
C GLU A 11 -19.49 1.48 -6.38
N GLU A 12 -18.39 2.06 -5.89
CA GLU A 12 -17.89 1.79 -4.54
C GLU A 12 -18.84 2.33 -3.47
N LYS A 13 -19.43 3.51 -3.67
CA LYS A 13 -20.45 4.07 -2.77
C LYS A 13 -21.71 3.21 -2.72
N ALA A 14 -22.16 2.71 -3.87
CA ALA A 14 -23.28 1.78 -3.95
C ALA A 14 -22.98 0.44 -3.26
N ALA A 15 -21.75 -0.07 -3.34
CA ALA A 15 -21.34 -1.32 -2.69
C ALA A 15 -21.10 -1.17 -1.18
N TYR A 16 -20.66 -0.01 -0.70
CA TYR A 16 -20.28 0.24 0.69
C TYR A 16 -21.03 1.43 1.31
N PRO A 17 -22.37 1.42 1.39
CA PRO A 17 -23.19 2.56 1.81
C PRO A 17 -22.90 3.03 3.25
N THR A 18 -22.21 2.23 4.07
CA THR A 18 -21.75 2.62 5.41
C THR A 18 -20.75 3.77 5.38
N HIS A 19 -20.14 4.06 4.23
CA HIS A 19 -19.15 5.12 4.03
C HIS A 19 -19.61 6.50 4.52
N GLU A 20 -20.93 6.79 4.50
CA GLU A 20 -21.48 8.05 5.03
C GLU A 20 -21.23 8.21 6.53
N THR A 21 -21.25 7.11 7.27
CA THR A 21 -21.04 7.10 8.73
C THR A 21 -19.60 6.81 9.12
N THR A 22 -18.90 5.96 8.35
CA THR A 22 -17.51 5.56 8.61
C THR A 22 -16.49 6.49 7.95
N GLY A 23 -16.91 7.39 7.07
CA GLY A 23 -16.05 8.30 6.31
C GLY A 23 -15.27 7.63 5.17
N GLY A 24 -15.57 6.37 4.86
CA GLY A 24 -14.84 5.56 3.88
C GLY A 24 -14.97 4.06 4.12
N TYR A 25 -14.18 3.27 3.40
CA TYR A 25 -14.14 1.82 3.57
C TYR A 25 -12.72 1.26 3.44
N LEU A 26 -12.50 0.07 4.03
CA LEU A 26 -11.25 -0.66 3.86
C LEU A 26 -11.32 -1.50 2.58
N LYS A 27 -10.66 -1.02 1.52
CA LYS A 27 -10.54 -1.75 0.27
C LYS A 27 -9.52 -2.87 0.44
N VAL A 28 -9.98 -4.11 0.30
CA VAL A 28 -9.10 -5.27 0.15
C VAL A 28 -8.54 -5.18 -1.27
N LEU A 29 -7.27 -4.82 -1.38
CA LEU A 29 -6.53 -4.91 -2.64
C LEU A 29 -5.94 -6.31 -2.73
N ASP A 30 -5.80 -6.82 -3.95
CA ASP A 30 -5.11 -8.09 -4.18
C ASP A 30 -3.66 -7.98 -3.65
N GLU A 31 -3.18 -9.05 -3.01
CA GLU A 31 -1.91 -9.03 -2.24
C GLU A 31 -0.71 -8.64 -3.11
N SER A 32 -0.80 -8.83 -4.43
CA SER A 32 0.24 -8.46 -5.39
C SER A 32 0.42 -6.96 -5.62
N GLU A 33 -0.57 -6.12 -5.29
CA GLU A 33 -0.51 -4.66 -5.57
C GLU A 33 -0.22 -3.80 -4.32
N CYS A 34 -0.48 -4.32 -3.11
CA CYS A 34 -0.30 -3.55 -1.88
C CYS A 34 1.16 -3.15 -1.62
N GLY A 35 2.11 -4.07 -1.85
CA GLY A 35 3.53 -3.83 -1.62
C GLY A 35 4.06 -2.70 -2.51
N SER A 36 3.81 -2.81 -3.82
CA SER A 36 4.27 -1.85 -4.82
C SER A 36 3.71 -0.45 -4.59
N LEU A 37 2.42 -0.30 -4.28
CA LEU A 37 1.83 1.02 -3.99
C LEU A 37 2.45 1.69 -2.77
N TRP A 38 2.73 0.92 -1.72
CA TRP A 38 3.42 1.44 -0.54
C TRP A 38 4.85 1.90 -0.89
N TRP A 39 5.59 1.07 -1.62
CA TRP A 39 6.98 1.40 -2.00
C TRP A 39 7.08 2.56 -2.97
N ASP A 40 6.20 2.65 -3.96
CA ASP A 40 6.16 3.74 -4.93
C ASP A 40 5.77 5.08 -4.27
N GLY A 41 5.03 5.04 -3.17
CA GLY A 41 4.68 6.22 -2.36
C GLY A 41 5.82 6.77 -1.50
N LEU A 42 6.93 6.02 -1.32
CA LEU A 42 8.08 6.48 -0.54
C LEU A 42 9.02 7.36 -1.36
N SER A 43 9.56 8.40 -0.73
CA SER A 43 10.67 9.19 -1.27
C SER A 43 11.97 8.37 -1.32
N ASP A 44 12.92 8.80 -2.16
CA ASP A 44 14.20 8.11 -2.30
C ASP A 44 14.96 8.02 -0.97
N ASN A 45 14.91 9.08 -0.15
CA ASN A 45 15.52 9.08 1.19
C ASN A 45 14.88 8.04 2.12
N GLU A 46 13.56 7.88 2.10
CA GLU A 46 12.86 6.86 2.90
C GLU A 46 13.22 5.45 2.43
N LYS A 47 13.34 5.25 1.12
CA LYS A 47 13.82 3.98 0.54
C LYS A 47 15.26 3.68 0.99
N GLU A 48 16.14 4.68 1.01
CA GLU A 48 17.52 4.50 1.50
C GLU A 48 17.58 4.18 2.99
N VAL A 49 16.75 4.82 3.81
CA VAL A 49 16.65 4.50 5.24
C VAL A 49 16.26 3.03 5.46
N ILE A 50 15.33 2.50 4.67
CA ILE A 50 14.94 1.08 4.73
C ILE A 50 16.09 0.16 4.33
N LYS A 51 16.79 0.48 3.22
CA LYS A 51 17.96 -0.29 2.78
C LYS A 51 19.12 -0.24 3.78
N ALA A 52 19.23 0.81 4.58
CA ALA A 52 20.26 0.99 5.60
C ALA A 52 19.98 0.28 6.93
N ILE A 53 18.83 -0.40 7.08
CA ILE A 53 18.49 -1.16 8.30
C ILE A 53 19.54 -2.25 8.52
N PRO A 54 20.06 -2.44 9.75
CA PRO A 54 20.97 -3.54 10.05
C PRO A 54 20.33 -4.89 9.72
N ASN A 55 21.02 -5.70 8.94
CA ASN A 55 20.54 -6.99 8.40
C ASN A 55 19.42 -6.87 7.36
N PHE A 56 19.32 -5.74 6.66
CA PHE A 56 18.49 -5.66 5.47
C PHE A 56 18.92 -6.71 4.45
N ASP A 57 17.96 -7.52 4.00
CA ASP A 57 18.15 -8.55 3.00
C ASP A 57 17.11 -8.34 1.90
N ALA A 58 17.59 -8.06 0.69
CA ALA A 58 16.75 -7.75 -0.46
C ALA A 58 15.89 -8.95 -0.90
N GLU A 59 16.35 -10.19 -0.68
CA GLU A 59 15.60 -11.41 -1.02
C GLU A 59 14.47 -11.65 -0.02
N ILE A 60 14.75 -11.51 1.29
CA ILE A 60 13.69 -11.60 2.32
C ILE A 60 12.67 -10.48 2.12
N PHE A 61 13.14 -9.28 1.80
CA PHE A 61 12.27 -8.15 1.48
C PHE A 61 11.38 -8.44 0.26
N TYR A 62 11.94 -9.01 -0.81
CA TYR A 62 11.19 -9.42 -1.99
C TYR A 62 10.15 -10.51 -1.68
N GLN A 63 10.47 -11.51 -0.86
CA GLN A 63 9.51 -12.55 -0.48
C GLN A 63 8.33 -11.99 0.32
N CYS A 64 8.56 -10.99 1.16
CA CYS A 64 7.52 -10.35 1.97
C CYS A 64 6.68 -9.34 1.17
N THR A 65 7.27 -8.65 0.20
CA THR A 65 6.66 -7.46 -0.43
C THR A 65 6.42 -7.59 -1.93
N GLY A 66 7.02 -8.57 -2.59
CA GLY A 66 7.06 -8.72 -4.04
C GLY A 66 7.92 -7.68 -4.76
N ILE A 67 8.63 -6.82 -4.03
CA ILE A 67 9.40 -5.70 -4.59
C ILE A 67 10.86 -6.07 -4.75
N LYS A 68 11.36 -5.95 -5.97
CA LYS A 68 12.80 -6.05 -6.25
C LYS A 68 13.44 -4.70 -6.03
N VAL A 69 14.31 -4.64 -5.04
CA VAL A 69 15.22 -3.53 -4.83
C VAL A 69 16.58 -3.93 -5.36
N ASP A 70 17.03 -3.24 -6.41
CA ASP A 70 18.41 -3.37 -6.86
C ASP A 70 19.34 -2.71 -5.82
N ASN A 71 20.50 -3.35 -5.60
CA ASN A 71 21.60 -2.86 -4.78
C ASN A 71 22.44 -1.83 -5.54
#